data_AF-A0AAW5CEZ9-F1
#
_entry.id   AF-A0AAW5CEZ9-F1
#
_cell.length_a   1.000
_cell.length_b   1.000
_cell.length_c   1.000
_cell.angle_alpha   90.00
_cell.angle_beta   90.00
_cell.angle_gamma   90.00
#
_symmetry.space_group_name_H-M   'P 1'
#
loop_
_entity.id
_entity.type
_entity.pdbx_description
1 polymer ?
#
loop_
_entity_poly.entity_id
_entity_poly.type
_entity_poly.pdbx_seq_one_letter_code
_entity_poly.pdbx_strand_id
1 'polypeptide(L)'
;MAKVYTEEVDIERVKVDIKSGEVDIESTKVDIRNKLLSFSDTISEKTINHTVEIFSKCGKENCFGRTIVEEITGLKPSRASKLIKLLVDSEVIVPVTGHGKGKYRFQ
;
A
#
# COMPACT_ATOMS: atom_id res chain seq x y z
N MET A 1 12.54 -35.29 -9.98
CA MET A 1 11.35 -34.81 -9.23
C MET A 1 11.80 -33.72 -8.28
N ALA A 2 11.55 -32.46 -8.62
CA ALA A 2 11.90 -31.34 -7.75
C ALA A 2 10.88 -31.27 -6.60
N LYS A 3 11.37 -31.39 -5.37
CA LYS A 3 10.58 -31.12 -4.16
C LYS A 3 10.55 -29.61 -3.97
N VAL A 4 9.38 -29.01 -4.14
CA VAL A 4 9.14 -27.61 -3.82
C VAL A 4 8.97 -27.54 -2.29
N TYR A 5 9.93 -26.93 -1.62
CA TYR A 5 9.80 -26.53 -0.23
C TYR A 5 8.97 -25.24 -0.22
N THR A 6 7.78 -25.31 0.38
CA THR A 6 7.01 -24.12 0.76
C THR A 6 7.55 -23.66 2.11
N GLU A 7 8.36 -22.61 2.11
CA GLU A 7 8.80 -21.93 3.34
C GLU A 7 7.59 -21.23 3.98
N GLU A 8 7.29 -21.63 5.21
CA GLU A 8 6.30 -20.98 6.06
C GLU A 8 6.85 -19.61 6.48
N VAL A 9 6.12 -18.55 6.14
CA VAL A 9 6.50 -17.18 6.52
C VAL A 9 5.86 -16.89 7.87
N ASP A 10 6.69 -16.92 8.92
CA ASP A 10 6.38 -16.33 10.22
C ASP A 10 6.15 -14.82 10.05
N ILE A 11 4.88 -14.41 10.08
CA ILE A 11 4.50 -13.01 10.10
C ILE A 11 4.59 -12.55 11.57
N GLU A 12 5.74 -12.02 11.96
CA GLU A 12 5.85 -11.23 13.18
C GLU A 12 4.84 -10.07 13.11
N ARG A 13 3.78 -10.18 13.91
CA ARG A 13 2.82 -9.10 14.17
C ARG A 13 3.55 -7.93 14.83
N VAL A 14 3.99 -6.98 14.03
CA VAL A 14 4.44 -5.67 14.50
C VAL A 14 3.24 -4.96 15.12
N LYS A 15 3.17 -4.97 16.46
CA LYS A 15 2.33 -4.06 17.23
C LYS A 15 2.99 -2.69 17.18
N VAL A 16 2.34 -1.74 16.49
CA VAL A 16 2.73 -0.32 16.52
C VAL A 16 1.76 0.44 17.42
N ASP A 17 2.25 0.86 18.57
CA ASP A 17 1.64 1.89 19.42
C ASP A 17 1.73 3.25 18.70
N ILE A 18 0.61 3.78 18.22
CA ILE A 18 0.54 5.09 17.57
C ILE A 18 -0.18 6.06 18.51
N LYS A 19 0.58 6.93 19.18
CA LYS A 19 0.02 8.00 20.02
C LYS A 19 0.83 9.29 19.84
N SER A 20 0.76 9.92 18.66
CA SER A 20 1.16 11.33 18.47
C SER A 20 0.83 11.99 17.12
N GLY A 21 0.31 11.26 16.12
CA GLY A 21 0.26 11.74 14.73
C GLY A 21 -1.11 12.05 14.12
N GLU A 22 -2.17 12.27 14.91
CA GLU A 22 -3.54 12.36 14.35
C GLU A 22 -3.79 13.57 13.42
N VAL A 23 -3.15 14.72 13.65
CA VAL A 23 -3.42 15.95 12.87
C VAL A 23 -2.86 15.89 11.44
N ASP A 24 -1.78 15.14 11.20
CA ASP A 24 -1.10 15.07 9.90
C ASP A 24 -1.71 13.99 8.96
N ILE A 25 -2.33 12.98 9.55
CA ILE A 25 -2.89 11.83 8.82
C ILE A 25 -4.08 12.25 7.94
N GLU A 26 -4.98 13.10 8.45
CA GLU A 26 -6.18 13.49 7.70
C GLU A 26 -5.83 14.38 6.50
N SER A 27 -4.89 15.32 6.67
CA SER A 27 -4.36 16.11 5.55
C SER A 27 -3.73 15.22 4.48
N THR A 28 -2.88 14.27 4.89
CA THR A 28 -2.22 13.37 3.93
C THR A 28 -3.23 12.49 3.17
N LYS A 29 -4.33 12.08 3.80
CA LYS A 29 -5.41 11.35 3.11
C LYS A 29 -6.08 12.20 2.02
N VAL A 30 -6.31 13.48 2.29
CA VAL A 30 -6.85 14.44 1.30
C VAL A 30 -5.85 14.61 0.15
N ASP A 31 -4.56 14.72 0.44
CA ASP A 31 -3.51 14.85 -0.58
C ASP A 31 -3.43 13.61 -1.48
N ILE A 32 -3.49 12.40 -0.90
CA ILE A 32 -3.55 11.14 -1.66
C ILE A 32 -4.76 11.14 -2.60
N ARG A 33 -5.93 11.52 -2.09
CA ARG A 33 -7.16 11.60 -2.89
C ARG A 33 -7.00 12.58 -4.05
N ASN A 34 -6.48 13.78 -3.77
CA ASN A 34 -6.27 14.82 -4.77
C ASN A 34 -5.25 14.40 -5.84
N LYS A 35 -4.14 13.73 -5.46
CA LYS A 35 -3.17 13.17 -6.41
C LYS A 35 -3.79 12.14 -7.35
N LEU A 36 -4.68 11.27 -6.84
CA LEU A 36 -5.36 10.29 -7.68
C LEU A 36 -6.34 10.96 -8.64
N LEU A 37 -7.15 11.90 -8.16
CA LEU A 37 -8.10 12.63 -9.00
C LEU A 37 -7.40 13.49 -10.05
N SER A 38 -6.27 14.12 -9.70
CA SER A 38 -5.48 14.90 -10.67
C SER A 38 -4.75 14.02 -11.69
N PHE A 39 -4.45 12.76 -11.34
CA PHE A 39 -3.87 11.80 -12.27
C PHE A 39 -4.89 11.33 -13.32
N SER A 40 -6.13 11.00 -12.89
CA SER A 40 -7.20 10.62 -13.81
C SER A 40 -8.59 10.68 -13.16
N ASP A 41 -9.53 11.39 -13.81
CA ASP A 41 -10.94 11.43 -13.42
C ASP A 41 -11.68 10.08 -13.55
N THR A 42 -11.07 9.10 -14.23
CA THR A 42 -11.66 7.77 -14.42
C THR A 42 -11.40 6.83 -13.24
N ILE A 43 -10.59 7.24 -12.26
CA ILE A 43 -10.32 6.46 -11.06
C ILE A 43 -11.59 6.35 -10.24
N SER A 44 -12.00 5.11 -9.96
CA SER A 44 -13.19 4.86 -9.14
C SER A 44 -12.97 5.28 -7.68
N GLU A 45 -14.05 5.74 -7.04
CA GLU A 45 -14.09 6.01 -5.59
C GLU A 45 -13.58 4.81 -4.77
N LYS A 46 -13.89 3.58 -5.22
CA LYS A 46 -13.41 2.35 -4.58
C LYS A 46 -11.88 2.25 -4.55
N THR A 47 -11.22 2.63 -5.64
CA THR A 47 -9.75 2.65 -5.73
C THR A 47 -9.15 3.68 -4.76
N ILE A 48 -9.76 4.86 -4.68
CA ILE A 48 -9.34 5.91 -3.73
C ILE A 48 -9.47 5.39 -2.30
N ASN A 49 -10.61 4.81 -1.94
CA ASN A 49 -10.86 4.27 -0.60
C ASN A 49 -9.89 3.15 -0.23
N HIS A 50 -9.59 2.23 -1.14
CA HIS A 50 -8.57 1.22 -0.92
C HIS A 50 -7.19 1.84 -0.64
N THR A 51 -6.82 2.90 -1.36
CA THR A 51 -5.53 3.57 -1.17
C THR A 51 -5.46 4.27 0.18
N VAL A 52 -6.52 4.97 0.57
CA VAL A 52 -6.63 5.63 1.89
C VAL A 52 -6.59 4.62 3.03
N GLU A 53 -7.18 3.44 2.85
CA GLU A 53 -7.14 2.36 3.84
C GLU A 53 -5.72 1.79 3.99
N ILE A 54 -5.02 1.54 2.87
CA ILE A 54 -3.62 1.13 2.89
C ILE A 54 -2.76 2.17 3.60
N PHE A 55 -2.95 3.46 3.31
CA PHE A 55 -2.24 4.54 4.01
C PHE A 55 -2.57 4.57 5.51
N SER A 56 -3.83 4.37 5.88
CA SER A 56 -4.24 4.36 7.30
C SER A 56 -3.59 3.23 8.10
N LYS A 57 -3.25 2.11 7.44
CA LYS A 57 -2.62 0.94 8.07
C LYS A 57 -1.10 0.99 8.01
N CYS A 58 -0.53 1.41 6.89
CA CYS A 58 0.91 1.40 6.67
C CYS A 58 1.57 2.73 7.07
N GLY A 59 0.89 3.86 6.90
CA GLY A 59 1.48 5.18 7.05
C GLY A 59 2.61 5.44 6.05
N LYS A 60 3.35 6.53 6.28
CA LYS A 60 4.45 7.00 5.41
C LYS A 60 5.79 6.31 5.71
N GLU A 61 6.01 5.95 6.97
CA GLU A 61 7.29 5.41 7.45
C GLU A 61 7.50 3.93 7.11
N ASN A 62 6.42 3.16 6.91
CA ASN A 62 6.53 1.71 6.70
C ASN A 62 6.54 1.34 5.22
N CYS A 63 7.31 0.31 4.91
CA CYS A 63 7.28 -0.35 3.61
C CYS A 63 6.21 -1.45 3.57
N PHE A 64 5.55 -1.60 2.43
CA PHE A 64 4.58 -2.66 2.19
C PHE A 64 4.79 -3.31 0.81
N GLY A 65 4.21 -4.49 0.63
CA GLY A 65 4.26 -5.22 -0.64
C GLY A 65 2.88 -5.70 -1.05
N ARG A 66 2.82 -6.52 -2.11
CA ARG A 66 1.55 -7.03 -2.64
C ARG A 66 0.70 -7.75 -1.61
N THR A 67 1.30 -8.59 -0.76
CA THR A 67 0.59 -9.35 0.28
C THR A 67 -0.19 -8.43 1.23
N ILE A 68 0.45 -7.37 1.73
CA ILE A 68 -0.21 -6.39 2.62
C ILE A 68 -1.36 -5.67 1.90
N VAL A 69 -1.20 -5.34 0.61
CA VAL A 69 -2.29 -4.76 -0.19
C VAL A 69 -3.46 -5.73 -0.31
N GLU A 70 -3.21 -7.01 -0.56
CA GLU A 70 -4.24 -8.05 -0.61
C GLU A 70 -4.97 -8.19 0.73
N GLU A 71 -4.24 -8.23 1.85
CA GLU A 71 -4.79 -8.34 3.20
C GLU A 71 -5.68 -7.17 3.59
N ILE A 72 -5.25 -5.94 3.28
CA ILE A 72 -6.01 -4.72 3.63
C ILE A 72 -7.24 -4.59 2.75
N THR A 73 -7.10 -4.79 1.44
CA THR A 73 -8.18 -4.47 0.47
C THR A 73 -9.09 -5.65 0.14
N GLY A 74 -8.70 -6.87 0.49
CA GLY A 74 -9.36 -8.11 0.07
C GLY A 74 -9.27 -8.37 -1.45
N LEU A 75 -8.42 -7.64 -2.18
CA LEU A 75 -8.27 -7.81 -3.62
C LEU A 75 -7.50 -9.10 -3.95
N LYS A 76 -7.91 -9.77 -5.02
CA LYS A 76 -7.13 -10.87 -5.61
C LYS A 76 -5.76 -10.37 -6.11
N PRO A 77 -4.72 -11.24 -6.18
CA PRO A 77 -3.36 -10.83 -6.54
C PRO A 77 -3.22 -10.00 -7.82
N SER A 78 -3.97 -10.34 -8.86
CA SER A 78 -3.96 -9.59 -10.13
C SER A 78 -4.48 -8.16 -9.96
N ARG A 79 -5.52 -7.95 -9.14
CA ARG A 79 -6.09 -6.63 -8.88
C ARG A 79 -5.22 -5.81 -7.93
N ALA A 80 -4.64 -6.44 -6.91
CA ALA A 80 -3.67 -5.80 -6.04
C ALA A 80 -2.44 -5.31 -6.84
N SER A 81 -1.93 -6.12 -7.76
CA SER A 81 -0.81 -5.72 -8.63
C SER A 81 -1.16 -4.55 -9.54
N LYS A 82 -2.39 -4.51 -10.08
CA LYS A 82 -2.88 -3.38 -10.89
C LYS A 82 -3.04 -2.11 -10.06
N LEU A 83 -3.52 -2.22 -8.83
CA LEU A 83 -3.62 -1.10 -7.89
C LEU A 83 -2.23 -0.55 -7.59
N ILE A 84 -1.26 -1.40 -7.23
CA ILE A 84 0.12 -0.97 -6.97
C ILE A 84 0.71 -0.24 -8.17
N LYS A 85 0.52 -0.78 -9.39
CA LYS A 85 1.01 -0.12 -10.61
C LYS A 85 0.40 1.28 -10.77
N LEU A 86 -0.92 1.42 -10.60
CA LEU A 86 -1.60 2.71 -10.65
C LEU A 86 -0.99 3.70 -9.64
N LEU A 87 -0.74 3.27 -8.41
CA LEU A 87 -0.20 4.13 -7.36
C LEU A 87 1.25 4.57 -7.60
N VAL A 88 2.05 3.71 -8.26
CA VAL A 88 3.40 4.06 -8.72
C VAL A 88 3.31 5.08 -9.86
N ASP A 89 2.47 4.80 -10.86
CA ASP A 89 2.30 5.66 -12.04
C ASP A 89 1.74 7.04 -11.65
N SER A 90 0.93 7.12 -10.57
CA SER A 90 0.37 8.36 -10.03
C SER A 90 1.25 9.01 -8.95
N GLU A 91 2.48 8.53 -8.72
CA GLU A 91 3.42 9.07 -7.73
C GLU A 91 2.85 9.20 -6.30
N VAL A 92 1.92 8.31 -5.95
CA VAL A 92 1.40 8.20 -4.57
C VAL A 92 2.35 7.34 -3.74
N ILE A 93 2.98 6.35 -4.36
CA ILE A 93 3.96 5.45 -3.74
C ILE A 93 5.24 5.39 -4.58
N VAL A 94 6.34 4.99 -3.95
CA VAL A 94 7.62 4.76 -4.63
C VAL A 94 8.16 3.37 -4.32
N PRO A 95 8.86 2.72 -5.27
CA PRO A 95 9.58 1.49 -4.99
C PRO A 95 10.71 1.74 -3.99
N VAL A 96 10.96 0.76 -3.14
CA VAL A 96 12.03 0.80 -2.13
C VAL A 96 13.11 -0.21 -2.48
N THR A 97 14.36 0.25 -2.55
CA THR A 97 15.53 -0.60 -2.75
C THR A 97 16.10 -1.09 -1.41
N GLY A 98 16.90 -2.16 -1.43
CA GLY A 98 17.52 -2.71 -0.22
C GLY A 98 16.62 -3.58 0.69
N HIS A 99 15.32 -3.69 0.39
CA HIS A 99 14.34 -4.44 1.21
C HIS A 99 13.74 -5.66 0.48
N GLY A 100 14.39 -6.10 -0.60
CA GLY A 100 13.87 -7.11 -1.51
C GLY A 100 12.98 -6.53 -2.62
N LYS A 101 12.59 -7.38 -3.57
CA LYS A 101 11.77 -6.97 -4.73
C LYS A 101 10.32 -6.69 -4.30
N GLY A 102 9.68 -5.73 -4.95
CA GLY A 102 8.24 -5.46 -4.79
C GLY A 102 7.85 -4.83 -3.45
N LYS A 103 8.74 -4.02 -2.88
CA LYS A 103 8.47 -3.19 -1.71
C LYS A 103 8.23 -1.75 -2.12
N TYR A 104 7.25 -1.12 -1.48
CA TYR A 104 6.80 0.24 -1.76
C TYR A 104 6.55 1.00 -0.46
N ARG A 105 6.60 2.32 -0.51
CA ARG A 105 6.19 3.23 0.58
C ARG A 105 5.44 4.43 0.03
N PHE A 106 4.62 5.07 0.85
CA PHE A 106 3.98 6.33 0.48
C PHE A 106 5.00 7.47 0.40
N GLN A 107 4.76 8.40 -0.53
CA GLN A 107 5.58 9.60 -0.70
C GLN A 107 5.38 10.65 0.37
#